data_AF-A0A2K9NG30-F1
#
_entry.id   AF-A0A2K9NG30-F1
#
_cell.length_a   1.000
_cell.length_b   1.000
_cell.length_c   1.000
_cell.angle_alpha   90.00
_cell.angle_beta   90.00
_cell.angle_gamma   90.00
#
_symmetry.space_group_name_H-M   'P 1'
#
loop_
_entity.id
_entity.type
_entity.pdbx_description
1 polymer ?
#
loop_
_entity_poly.entity_id
_entity_poly.type
_entity_poly.pdbx_seq_one_letter_code
_entity_poly.pdbx_strand_id
1 'polypeptide(L)'
;MGWTQALMMGMVMGLGAYLFTYLMGRYAESSLQSGHDLKRIEEVLPRRSLLEAKFDLRRSDRKARLTQLQSELAELRRRRFLQEKALVDARREANAPVRIVGPEGQALLKFRAWMVNRQVQQALTDRKRHPTLDMEWANPQVIEIWADNLSDAKRDAGRIFPMPLGFSLLNITLESAAPTADAAVAG
;
A
#
# COMPACT_ATOMS: atom_id res chain seq x y z
N MET A 1 -13.34 -70.75 -74.78
CA MET A 1 -14.44 -70.00 -74.11
C MET A 1 -14.03 -69.43 -72.74
N GLY A 2 -12.75 -69.27 -72.39
CA GLY A 2 -12.35 -68.84 -71.03
C GLY A 2 -12.18 -67.33 -70.82
N TRP A 3 -11.75 -66.58 -71.85
CA TRP A 3 -11.36 -65.18 -71.71
C TRP A 3 -12.55 -64.21 -71.64
N THR A 4 -13.59 -64.44 -72.44
CA THR A 4 -14.81 -63.61 -72.41
C THR A 4 -15.58 -63.78 -71.10
N GLN A 5 -15.62 -64.99 -70.54
CA GLN A 5 -16.24 -65.25 -69.24
C GLN A 5 -15.46 -64.61 -68.08
N ALA A 6 -14.12 -64.64 -68.14
CA ALA A 6 -13.27 -63.98 -67.15
C ALA A 6 -13.43 -62.44 -67.17
N LEU A 7 -13.51 -61.84 -68.37
CA LEU A 7 -13.78 -60.40 -68.51
C LEU A 7 -15.17 -60.01 -67.98
N MET A 8 -16.19 -60.80 -68.27
CA MET A 8 -17.56 -60.56 -67.75
C MET A 8 -17.62 -60.69 -66.23
N MET A 9 -16.98 -61.69 -65.63
CA MET A 9 -16.90 -61.82 -64.17
C MET A 9 -16.12 -60.67 -63.52
N GLY A 10 -15.00 -60.26 -64.10
CA GLY A 10 -14.22 -59.11 -63.62
C GLY A 10 -15.03 -57.81 -63.66
N MET A 11 -15.81 -57.60 -64.73
CA MET A 11 -16.68 -56.43 -64.86
C MET A 11 -17.81 -56.44 -63.82
N VAL A 12 -18.48 -57.59 -63.62
CA VAL A 12 -19.55 -57.71 -62.61
C VAL A 12 -19.02 -57.55 -61.19
N MET A 13 -17.86 -58.13 -60.87
CA MET A 13 -17.19 -57.96 -59.57
C MET A 13 -16.76 -56.51 -59.34
N GLY A 14 -16.16 -55.85 -60.33
CA GLY A 14 -15.75 -54.45 -60.23
C GLY A 14 -16.92 -53.51 -60.05
N LEU A 15 -18.00 -53.71 -60.80
CA LEU A 15 -19.22 -52.91 -60.72
C LEU A 15 -19.95 -53.17 -59.39
N GLY A 16 -19.97 -54.42 -58.92
CA GLY A 16 -20.49 -54.80 -57.61
C GLY A 16 -19.70 -54.19 -56.45
N ALA A 17 -18.37 -54.22 -56.51
CA ALA A 17 -17.51 -53.60 -55.50
C ALA A 17 -17.67 -52.09 -55.47
N TYR A 18 -17.76 -51.43 -56.64
CA TYR A 18 -18.03 -50.00 -56.74
C TYR A 18 -19.41 -49.62 -56.16
N LEU A 19 -20.45 -50.38 -56.50
CA LEU A 19 -21.79 -50.12 -55.96
C LEU A 19 -21.83 -50.33 -54.45
N PHE A 20 -21.14 -51.35 -53.95
CA PHE A 20 -21.06 -51.66 -52.53
C PHE A 20 -20.35 -50.56 -51.75
N THR A 21 -19.19 -50.09 -52.21
CA THR A 21 -18.48 -48.98 -51.56
C THR A 21 -19.25 -47.67 -51.65
N TYR A 22 -19.90 -47.39 -52.78
CA TYR A 22 -20.77 -46.23 -52.95
C TYR A 22 -21.95 -46.25 -51.99
N LEU A 23 -22.67 -47.38 -51.88
CA LEU A 23 -23.78 -47.55 -50.95
C LEU A 23 -23.34 -47.50 -49.50
N MET A 24 -22.20 -48.10 -49.16
CA MET A 24 -21.64 -48.05 -47.81
C MET A 24 -21.26 -46.62 -47.41
N GLY A 25 -20.67 -45.84 -48.34
CA GLY A 25 -20.39 -44.42 -48.15
C GLY A 25 -21.66 -43.60 -47.94
N ARG A 26 -22.67 -43.78 -48.80
CA ARG A 26 -24.00 -43.13 -48.68
C ARG A 26 -24.70 -43.49 -47.37
N TYR A 27 -24.61 -44.75 -46.94
CA TYR A 27 -25.20 -45.20 -45.69
C TYR A 27 -24.49 -44.58 -44.48
N ALA A 28 -23.16 -44.54 -44.49
CA ALA A 28 -22.36 -43.89 -43.45
C ALA A 28 -22.67 -42.38 -43.34
N GLU A 29 -22.76 -41.67 -44.46
CA GLU A 29 -23.16 -40.26 -44.51
C GLU A 29 -24.58 -40.05 -43.96
N SER A 30 -25.53 -40.90 -44.37
CA SER A 30 -26.91 -40.81 -43.89
C SER A 30 -27.04 -41.17 -42.41
N SER A 31 -26.24 -42.11 -41.90
CA SER A 31 -26.22 -42.51 -40.49
C SER A 31 -25.67 -41.40 -39.61
N LEU A 32 -24.60 -40.73 -40.06
CA LEU A 32 -24.03 -39.56 -39.39
C LEU A 32 -25.00 -38.36 -39.39
N GLN A 33 -25.74 -38.14 -40.48
CA GLN A 33 -26.72 -37.05 -40.58
C GLN A 33 -28.07 -37.34 -39.89
N SER A 34 -28.45 -38.62 -39.77
CA SER A 34 -29.73 -39.04 -39.14
C SER A 34 -29.64 -39.18 -37.62
N GLY A 35 -28.46 -38.97 -37.04
CA GLY A 35 -28.29 -38.84 -35.59
C GLY A 35 -29.16 -37.70 -35.06
N HIS A 36 -30.31 -38.04 -34.49
CA HIS A 36 -31.23 -37.10 -33.84
C HIS A 36 -30.53 -36.26 -32.74
N ASP A 37 -29.41 -36.77 -32.23
CA ASP A 37 -28.51 -36.11 -31.29
C ASP A 37 -27.74 -34.94 -31.89
N LEU A 38 -27.35 -34.97 -33.17
CA LEU A 38 -26.62 -33.85 -33.80
C LEU A 38 -27.49 -32.61 -33.87
N LYS A 39 -28.75 -32.77 -34.30
CA LYS A 39 -29.73 -31.67 -34.35
C LYS A 39 -30.06 -31.15 -32.95
N ARG A 40 -30.17 -32.05 -31.96
CA ARG A 40 -30.41 -31.68 -30.56
C ARG A 40 -29.22 -30.93 -29.95
N ILE A 41 -28.00 -31.31 -30.29
CA ILE A 41 -26.78 -30.61 -29.88
C ILE A 41 -26.72 -29.24 -30.56
N GLU A 42 -26.99 -29.15 -31.85
CA GLU A 42 -27.00 -27.89 -32.61
C GLU A 42 -28.01 -26.87 -32.06
N GLU A 43 -29.18 -27.32 -31.59
CA GLU A 43 -30.17 -26.44 -30.95
C GLU A 43 -29.77 -25.98 -29.54
N VAL A 44 -29.04 -26.81 -28.79
CA VAL A 44 -28.68 -26.55 -27.39
C VAL A 44 -27.36 -25.79 -27.27
N LEU A 45 -26.44 -25.97 -28.22
CA LEU A 45 -25.12 -25.32 -28.26
C LEU A 45 -25.20 -23.78 -28.19
N PRO A 46 -26.01 -23.07 -29.00
CA PRO A 46 -26.07 -21.61 -28.95
C PRO A 46 -26.68 -21.10 -27.64
N ARG A 47 -27.62 -21.85 -27.04
CA ARG A 47 -28.20 -21.49 -25.74
C ARG A 47 -27.17 -21.63 -24.63
N ARG A 48 -26.33 -22.68 -24.67
CA ARG A 48 -25.28 -22.90 -23.68
C ARG A 48 -24.13 -21.89 -23.83
N SER A 49 -23.70 -21.57 -25.05
CA SER A 49 -22.63 -20.59 -25.28
C SER A 49 -23.03 -19.18 -24.83
N LEU A 50 -24.30 -18.77 -25.03
CA LEU A 50 -24.80 -17.50 -24.51
C LEU A 50 -24.82 -17.46 -22.97
N LEU A 51 -25.13 -18.58 -22.32
CA LEU A 51 -25.10 -18.67 -20.85
C LEU A 51 -23.67 -18.63 -20.33
N GLU A 52 -22.74 -19.35 -20.97
CA GLU A 52 -21.32 -19.34 -20.65
C GLU A 52 -20.75 -17.91 -20.74
N ALA A 53 -21.00 -17.21 -21.84
CA ALA A 53 -20.58 -15.81 -22.00
C ALA A 53 -21.15 -14.89 -20.89
N LYS A 54 -22.41 -15.09 -20.49
CA LYS A 54 -23.02 -14.34 -19.37
C LYS A 54 -22.40 -14.69 -18.02
N PHE A 55 -22.01 -15.95 -17.80
CA PHE A 55 -21.31 -16.36 -16.58
C PHE A 55 -19.91 -15.79 -16.53
N ASP A 56 -19.19 -15.80 -17.65
CA ASP A 56 -17.84 -15.24 -17.75
C ASP A 56 -17.84 -13.74 -17.50
N LEU A 57 -18.81 -13.00 -18.07
CA LEU A 57 -18.94 -11.57 -17.82
C LEU A 57 -19.23 -11.27 -16.33
N ARG A 58 -20.12 -12.03 -15.69
CA ARG A 58 -20.36 -11.88 -14.25
C ARG A 58 -19.13 -12.25 -13.42
N ARG A 59 -18.33 -13.22 -13.86
CA ARG A 59 -17.09 -13.62 -13.20
C ARG A 59 -16.02 -12.54 -13.33
N SER A 60 -15.85 -11.95 -14.51
CA SER A 60 -14.91 -10.85 -14.72
C SER A 60 -15.29 -9.61 -13.91
N ASP A 61 -16.58 -9.26 -13.89
CA ASP A 61 -17.07 -8.11 -13.11
C ASP A 61 -16.84 -8.28 -11.62
N ARG A 62 -17.15 -9.48 -11.09
CA ARG A 62 -16.88 -9.79 -9.68
C ARG A 62 -15.39 -9.75 -9.37
N LYS A 63 -14.55 -10.27 -10.26
CA LYS A 63 -13.08 -10.25 -10.09
C LYS A 63 -12.56 -8.81 -10.09
N ALA A 64 -13.02 -7.97 -11.02
CA ALA A 64 -12.66 -6.55 -11.09
C ALA A 64 -13.07 -5.81 -9.81
N ARG A 65 -14.29 -6.05 -9.31
CA ARG A 65 -14.77 -5.45 -8.07
C ARG A 65 -13.97 -5.92 -6.85
N LEU A 66 -13.59 -7.20 -6.79
CA LEU A 66 -12.71 -7.71 -5.72
C LEU A 66 -11.34 -7.06 -5.77
N THR A 67 -10.74 -6.88 -6.95
CA THR A 67 -9.45 -6.21 -7.07
C THR A 67 -9.51 -4.75 -6.64
N GLN A 68 -10.59 -4.04 -6.97
CA GLN A 68 -10.81 -2.67 -6.53
C GLN A 68 -10.96 -2.57 -5.01
N LEU A 69 -11.76 -3.45 -4.40
CA LEU A 69 -11.90 -3.49 -2.94
C LEU A 69 -10.59 -3.83 -2.24
N GLN A 70 -9.77 -4.71 -2.83
CA GLN A 70 -8.45 -5.03 -2.30
C GLN A 70 -7.50 -3.82 -2.34
N SER A 71 -7.49 -3.04 -3.43
CA SER A 71 -6.69 -1.81 -3.50
C SER A 71 -7.15 -0.77 -2.48
N GLU A 72 -8.46 -0.57 -2.34
CA GLU A 72 -9.04 0.35 -1.36
C GLU A 72 -8.67 -0.05 0.08
N LEU A 73 -8.77 -1.34 0.42
CA LEU A 73 -8.34 -1.85 1.72
C LEU A 73 -6.85 -1.64 1.98
N ALA A 74 -5.99 -1.84 0.98
CA ALA A 74 -4.56 -1.62 1.10
C ALA A 74 -4.24 -0.13 1.36
N GLU A 75 -4.92 0.78 0.67
CA GLU A 75 -4.77 2.22 0.90
C GLU A 75 -5.24 2.64 2.29
N LEU A 76 -6.42 2.17 2.72
CA LEU A 76 -6.95 2.47 4.05
C LEU A 76 -6.02 1.96 5.16
N ARG A 77 -5.44 0.77 5.00
CA ARG A 77 -4.43 0.24 5.93
C ARG A 77 -3.19 1.12 6.00
N ARG A 78 -2.68 1.60 4.86
CA ARG A 78 -1.54 2.53 4.82
C ARG A 78 -1.88 3.85 5.51
N ARG A 79 -3.04 4.43 5.23
CA ARG A 79 -3.50 5.68 5.86
C ARG A 79 -3.61 5.53 7.37
N ARG A 80 -4.23 4.44 7.84
CA ARG A 80 -4.33 4.13 9.27
C ARG A 80 -2.96 4.03 9.91
N PHE A 81 -2.03 3.29 9.30
CA PHE A 81 -0.68 3.15 9.84
C PHE A 81 0.04 4.51 9.98
N LEU A 82 -0.06 5.36 8.95
CA LEU A 82 0.56 6.70 8.98
C LEU A 82 -0.06 7.59 10.06
N GLN A 83 -1.39 7.57 10.21
CA GLN A 83 -2.10 8.32 11.23
C GLN A 83 -1.76 7.82 12.64
N GLU A 84 -1.72 6.50 12.84
CA GLU A 84 -1.37 5.90 14.12
C GLU A 84 0.08 6.22 14.51
N LYS A 85 1.01 6.17 13.54
CA LYS A 85 2.38 6.64 13.73
C LYS A 85 2.42 8.13 14.13
N ALA A 86 1.70 8.99 13.40
CA ALA A 86 1.65 10.42 13.71
C ALA A 86 1.06 10.69 15.11
N LEU A 87 0.05 9.93 15.54
CA LEU A 87 -0.52 10.02 16.88
C LEU A 87 0.47 9.56 17.96
N VAL A 88 1.22 8.48 17.71
CA VAL A 88 2.26 8.03 18.63
C VAL A 88 3.38 9.06 18.74
N ASP A 89 3.81 9.63 17.62
CA ASP A 89 4.84 10.66 17.58
C ASP A 89 4.36 11.93 18.30
N ALA A 90 3.12 12.39 18.04
CA ALA A 90 2.52 13.52 18.74
C ALA A 90 2.34 13.27 20.26
N ARG A 91 1.97 12.05 20.66
CA ARG A 91 1.91 11.68 22.09
C ARG A 91 3.28 11.66 22.73
N ARG A 92 4.31 11.20 22.01
CA ARG A 92 5.71 11.25 22.48
C ARG A 92 6.19 12.68 22.64
N GLU A 93 5.83 13.56 21.72
CA GLU A 93 6.12 14.99 21.83
C GLU A 93 5.37 15.65 22.99
N ALA A 94 4.08 15.36 23.18
CA ALA A 94 3.28 15.91 24.27
C ALA A 94 3.74 15.44 25.66
N ASN A 95 4.21 14.19 25.76
CA ASN A 95 4.74 13.62 27.00
C ASN A 95 6.25 13.86 27.17
N ALA A 96 6.92 14.51 26.20
CA ALA A 96 8.33 14.84 26.35
C ALA A 96 8.47 15.90 27.46
N PRO A 97 9.37 15.71 28.43
CA PRO A 97 9.60 16.72 29.46
C PRO A 97 10.17 17.98 28.80
N VAL A 98 9.32 19.00 28.68
CA VAL A 98 9.71 20.31 28.15
C VAL A 98 10.30 21.14 29.28
N ARG A 99 11.54 21.62 29.10
CA ARG A 99 12.18 22.54 30.06
C ARG A 99 11.97 23.96 29.57
N ILE A 100 11.34 24.82 30.37
CA ILE A 100 11.05 26.21 30.03
C ILE A 100 12.21 27.11 30.49
N VAL A 101 12.66 28.00 29.61
CA VAL A 101 13.72 28.97 29.84
C VAL A 101 13.19 30.38 29.57
N GLY A 102 13.25 31.23 30.60
CA GLY A 102 12.79 32.62 30.55
C GLY A 102 11.43 32.82 31.23
N PRO A 103 11.02 34.10 31.42
CA PRO A 103 9.72 34.44 31.96
C PRO A 103 8.62 34.12 30.95
N GLU A 104 7.83 33.10 31.24
CA GLU A 104 6.65 32.72 30.46
C GLU A 104 5.71 33.93 30.31
N GLY A 105 5.39 34.30 29.07
CA GLY A 105 4.45 35.39 28.76
C GLY A 105 4.99 36.82 28.74
N GLN A 106 6.28 37.07 29.01
CA GLN A 106 6.87 38.42 28.88
C GLN A 106 7.43 38.72 27.48
N ALA A 107 7.91 37.70 26.76
CA ALA A 107 8.48 37.88 25.43
C ALA A 107 7.48 37.53 24.32
N LEU A 108 7.54 38.26 23.21
CA LEU A 108 6.60 38.11 22.09
C LEU A 108 6.77 36.80 21.30
N LEU A 109 7.93 36.15 21.34
CA LEU A 109 8.21 34.97 20.51
C LEU A 109 8.63 33.77 21.37
N LYS A 110 8.05 32.61 21.03
CA LYS A 110 8.36 31.29 21.59
C LYS A 110 9.26 30.53 20.62
N PHE A 111 10.49 30.28 21.04
CA PHE A 111 11.46 29.46 20.32
C PHE A 111 11.53 28.06 20.94
N ARG A 112 11.51 27.04 20.09
CA ARG A 112 11.70 25.64 20.48
C ARG A 112 13.10 25.21 20.07
N ALA A 113 13.93 24.89 21.06
CA ALA A 113 15.30 24.45 20.88
C ALA A 113 15.45 22.97 21.23
N TRP A 114 16.19 22.23 20.41
CA TRP A 114 16.60 20.86 20.70
C TRP A 114 18.01 20.87 21.26
N MET A 115 18.18 20.37 22.48
CA MET A 115 19.47 20.34 23.16
C MET A 115 19.84 18.92 23.62
N VAL A 116 21.14 18.65 23.56
CA VAL A 116 21.76 17.39 23.99
C VAL A 116 23.01 17.73 24.78
N ASN A 117 23.36 16.89 25.76
CA ASN A 117 24.67 16.97 26.40
C ASN A 117 25.63 15.89 25.85
N ARG A 118 26.65 16.31 25.12
CA ARG A 118 27.67 15.42 24.53
C ARG A 118 28.50 14.69 25.57
N GLN A 119 28.77 15.31 26.72
CA GLN A 119 29.51 14.65 27.81
C GLN A 119 28.69 13.52 28.42
N VAL A 120 27.37 13.70 28.54
CA VAL A 120 26.46 12.65 29.01
C VAL A 120 26.31 11.54 27.94
N GLN A 121 26.26 11.87 26.65
CA GLN A 121 26.27 10.87 25.57
C GLN A 121 27.56 10.04 25.56
N GLN A 122 28.71 10.68 25.76
CA GLN A 122 29.99 10.01 25.82
C GLN A 122 30.07 9.10 27.07
N ALA A 123 29.63 9.60 28.23
CA ALA A 123 29.53 8.79 29.44
C ALA A 123 28.62 7.56 29.24
N LEU A 124 27.46 7.74 28.59
CA LEU A 124 26.55 6.64 28.25
C LEU A 124 27.22 5.60 27.33
N THR A 125 27.98 6.06 26.33
CA THR A 125 28.74 5.20 25.40
C THR A 125 29.79 4.39 26.14
N ASP A 126 30.48 5.03 27.09
CA ASP A 126 31.47 4.41 27.96
C ASP A 126 30.84 3.54 29.07
N ARG A 127 29.51 3.38 29.07
CA ARG A 127 28.72 2.68 30.10
C ARG A 127 28.95 3.20 31.52
N LYS A 128 29.25 4.49 31.65
CA LYS A 128 29.46 5.20 32.91
C LYS A 128 28.35 6.22 33.14
N ARG A 129 28.00 6.47 34.40
CA ARG A 129 27.07 7.55 34.75
C ARG A 129 27.83 8.87 34.81
N HIS A 130 27.25 9.94 34.25
CA HIS A 130 27.82 11.27 34.39
C HIS A 130 27.76 11.71 35.87
N PRO A 131 28.79 12.32 36.45
CA PRO A 131 28.85 12.59 37.89
C PRO A 131 27.80 13.58 38.40
N THR A 132 27.39 14.54 37.56
CA THR A 132 26.59 15.69 37.97
C THR A 132 25.28 15.86 37.20
N LEU A 133 25.06 15.08 36.13
CA LEU A 133 23.93 15.25 35.22
C LEU A 133 23.16 13.95 35.06
N ASP A 134 21.85 14.06 34.92
CA ASP A 134 20.98 12.92 34.67
C ASP A 134 21.21 12.32 33.28
N MET A 135 21.03 11.00 33.18
CA MET A 135 21.20 10.25 31.94
C MET A 135 20.19 10.64 30.85
N GLU A 136 19.09 11.28 31.23
CA GLU A 136 18.08 11.77 30.27
C GLU A 136 18.64 12.79 29.29
N TRP A 137 19.73 13.49 29.63
CA TRP A 137 20.43 14.45 28.76
C TRP A 137 21.25 13.80 27.64
N ALA A 138 21.36 12.46 27.64
CA ALA A 138 21.90 11.73 26.48
C ALA A 138 20.96 11.80 25.27
N ASN A 139 19.65 11.93 25.51
CA ASN A 139 18.65 12.06 24.46
C ASN A 139 18.38 13.54 24.14
N PRO A 140 17.99 13.88 22.89
CA PRO A 140 17.54 15.22 22.56
C PRO A 140 16.33 15.63 23.40
N GLN A 141 16.49 16.71 24.16
CA GLN A 141 15.43 17.32 24.95
C GLN A 141 14.94 18.60 24.29
N VAL A 142 13.64 18.86 24.44
CA VAL A 142 12.98 20.06 23.95
C VAL A 142 13.06 21.14 25.04
N ILE A 143 13.55 22.31 24.66
CA ILE A 143 13.65 23.48 25.53
C ILE A 143 12.85 24.61 24.89
N GLU A 144 11.91 25.16 25.64
CA GLU A 144 11.13 26.32 25.22
C GLU A 144 11.79 27.59 25.74
N ILE A 145 12.07 28.53 24.84
CA ILE A 145 12.76 29.77 25.15
C ILE A 145 11.89 30.94 24.72
N TRP A 146 11.51 31.76 25.68
CA TRP A 146 10.76 32.99 25.45
C TRP A 146 11.75 34.15 25.28
N ALA A 147 11.84 34.71 24.08
CA ALA A 147 12.76 35.81 23.76
C ALA A 147 12.22 36.69 22.63
N ASP A 148 12.72 37.91 22.49
CA ASP A 148 12.24 38.85 21.47
C ASP A 148 12.82 38.58 20.07
N ASN A 149 13.96 37.88 20.00
CA ASN A 149 14.62 37.51 18.75
C ASN A 149 15.47 36.24 18.91
N LEU A 150 15.90 35.66 17.79
CA LEU A 150 16.67 34.41 17.76
C LEU A 150 18.07 34.54 18.39
N SER A 151 18.70 35.72 18.34
CA SER A 151 20.00 35.97 18.98
C SER A 151 19.90 35.97 20.50
N ASP A 152 18.86 36.60 21.04
CA ASP A 152 18.58 36.64 22.48
C ASP A 152 18.17 35.26 22.97
N ALA A 153 17.37 34.51 22.20
CA ALA A 153 17.06 33.12 22.51
C ALA A 153 18.31 32.24 22.64
N LYS A 154 19.29 32.39 21.74
CA LYS A 154 20.56 31.67 21.81
C LYS A 154 21.42 32.12 23.00
N ARG A 155 21.44 33.42 23.31
CA ARG A 155 22.18 33.96 24.46
C ARG A 155 21.61 33.43 25.77
N ASP A 156 20.28 33.44 25.91
CA ASP A 156 19.61 32.97 27.11
C ASP A 156 19.72 31.45 27.27
N ALA A 157 19.63 30.69 26.17
CA ALA A 157 19.96 29.27 26.14
C ALA A 157 21.39 29.02 26.64
N GLY A 158 22.37 29.74 26.09
CA GLY A 158 23.79 29.57 26.43
C GLY A 158 24.15 29.99 27.85
N ARG A 159 23.39 30.92 28.44
CA ARG A 159 23.55 31.34 29.84
C ARG A 159 23.13 30.24 30.82
N ILE A 160 22.03 29.55 30.54
CA ILE A 160 21.51 28.47 31.40
C ILE A 160 22.19 27.13 31.10
N PHE A 161 22.49 26.87 29.83
CA PHE A 161 23.10 25.64 29.34
C PHE A 161 24.43 25.95 28.63
N PRO A 162 25.52 26.14 29.39
CA PRO A 162 26.80 26.59 28.83
C PRO A 162 27.51 25.45 28.07
N MET A 163 28.06 25.76 26.89
CA MET A 163 28.79 24.78 26.06
C MET A 163 29.96 24.05 26.76
N PRO A 164 30.74 24.68 27.67
CA PRO A 164 31.79 23.99 28.42
C PRO A 164 31.30 22.78 29.24
N LEU A 165 30.04 22.78 29.66
CA LEU A 165 29.40 21.66 30.35
C LEU A 165 28.89 20.58 29.37
N GLY A 166 29.26 20.66 28.09
CA GLY A 166 28.92 19.65 27.08
C GLY A 166 27.57 19.86 26.38
N PHE A 167 26.84 20.93 26.69
CA PHE A 167 25.57 21.22 26.05
C PHE A 167 25.77 21.70 24.62
N SER A 168 25.10 21.04 23.67
CA SER A 168 25.08 21.42 22.26
C SER A 168 23.64 21.65 21.81
N LEU A 169 23.39 22.81 21.20
CA LEU A 169 22.13 23.16 20.55
C LEU A 169 22.11 22.57 19.14
N LEU A 170 21.15 21.69 18.86
CA LEU A 170 21.03 21.00 17.57
C LEU A 170 20.23 21.82 16.57
N ASN A 171 19.07 22.32 16.99
CA ASN A 171 18.18 23.11 16.16
C ASN A 171 17.39 24.09 17.03
N ILE A 172 17.08 25.27 16.50
CA ILE A 172 16.17 26.24 17.10
C ILE A 172 15.17 26.69 16.06
N THR A 173 13.90 26.44 16.32
CA THR A 173 12.78 26.78 15.43
C THR A 173 11.81 27.70 16.15
N LEU A 174 11.22 28.64 15.43
CA LEU A 174 10.14 29.48 15.95
C LEU A 174 8.84 28.66 15.97
N GLU A 175 8.19 28.52 17.12
CA GLU A 175 6.97 27.68 17.27
C GLU A 175 5.70 28.55 17.32
N SER A 176 5.72 29.70 18.01
CA SER A 176 4.63 30.67 17.93
C SER A 176 5.07 32.06 18.37
N ALA A 177 4.39 33.10 17.86
CA ALA A 177 4.34 34.38 18.56
C ALA A 177 3.28 34.27 19.67
N ALA A 178 3.55 34.83 20.85
CA ALA A 178 2.58 34.93 21.92
C ALA A 178 1.30 35.59 21.38
N PRO A 179 0.09 35.12 21.75
CA PRO A 179 -1.11 35.90 21.52
C PRO A 179 -0.93 37.19 22.32
N THR A 180 -0.95 38.33 21.64
CA THR A 180 -1.04 39.63 22.30
C THR A 180 -2.23 39.60 23.24
N ALA A 181 -2.01 39.97 24.51
CA ALA A 181 -3.00 39.92 25.59
C ALA A 181 -4.29 40.75 25.34
N ASP A 182 -4.41 41.42 24.19
CA ASP A 182 -5.60 42.16 23.77
C ASP A 182 -6.77 41.26 23.30
N ALA A 183 -6.55 39.96 23.05
CA ALA A 183 -7.64 39.05 22.67
C ALA A 183 -8.50 38.55 23.84
N ALA A 184 -8.11 38.81 25.09
CA ALA A 184 -8.83 38.32 26.29
C ALA A 184 -9.89 39.30 26.83
N VAL A 185 -10.02 40.51 26.26
CA VAL A 185 -10.99 41.53 26.72
C VAL A 185 -12.21 41.65 25.79
N ALA A 186 -12.27 40.88 24.70
CA ALA A 186 -13.37 40.90 23.73
C ALA A 186 -14.16 39.58 23.69
N GLY A 187 -14.52 39.04 24.86
CA GLY A 187 -15.41 37.88 25.03
C GLY A 187 -16.46 38.13 26.09
#